data_AF-A0A1R1DA03-F1
#
_entry.id   AF-A0A1R1DA03-F1
#
_cell.length_a   1.000
_cell.length_b   1.000
_cell.length_c   1.000
_cell.angle_alpha   90.00
_cell.angle_beta   90.00
_cell.angle_gamma   90.00
#
_symmetry.space_group_name_H-M   'P 1'
#
loop_
_entity.id
_entity.type
_entity.pdbx_description
1 polymer ?
#
loop_
_entity_poly.entity_id
_entity_poly.type
_entity_poly.pdbx_seq_one_letter_code
_entity_poly.pdbx_strand_id
1 'polypeptide(L)' 'MHPLCKMPGCTDRATATFAQVPLCELHHDEIWVETRHYYTKHQQGADRDTRPQYRKIDSLIHWSRKRMGRLK' A
#
# COMPACT_ATOMS: atom_id res chain seq x y z
N MET A 1 -8.14 25.92 0.27
CA MET A 1 -6.75 25.43 0.22
C MET A 1 -6.78 23.96 0.58
N HIS A 2 -6.30 23.01 -0.24
CA HIS A 2 -6.15 21.61 0.23
C HIS A 2 -4.77 21.00 -0.09
N PRO A 3 -3.73 21.32 0.69
CA PRO A 3 -2.52 20.52 0.83
C PRO A 3 -2.63 19.66 2.12
N LEU A 4 -2.39 18.34 2.19
CA LEU A 4 -1.55 17.42 1.43
C LEU A 4 -2.04 15.97 1.58
N CYS A 5 -1.84 15.15 0.54
CA CYS A 5 -1.70 13.71 0.71
C CYS A 5 -0.21 13.35 0.64
N LYS A 6 0.35 12.82 1.72
CA LYS A 6 1.71 12.23 1.75
C LYS A 6 1.69 10.84 2.41
N MET A 7 0.57 10.13 2.17
CA MET A 7 0.40 8.67 2.19
C MET A 7 1.44 7.89 3.01
N PRO A 8 1.09 7.36 4.20
CA PRO A 8 0.22 6.19 4.32
C PRO A 8 -0.78 6.27 5.51
N GLY A 9 -2.06 5.94 5.34
CA GLY A 9 -3.11 6.29 6.33
C GLY A 9 -3.71 7.66 6.05
N CYS A 10 -3.97 7.95 4.78
CA CYS A 10 -4.21 9.32 4.37
C CYS A 10 -5.70 9.63 4.39
N THR A 11 -6.17 10.22 5.50
CA THR A 11 -7.57 10.65 5.67
C THR A 11 -7.69 12.16 5.69
N ASP A 12 -8.33 12.63 4.62
CA ASP A 12 -8.93 13.94 4.30
C ASP A 12 -9.38 13.90 2.81
N ARG A 13 -8.75 13.03 2.00
CA ARG A 13 -9.17 12.68 0.62
C ARG A 13 -9.34 11.17 0.38
N ALA A 14 -9.53 10.38 1.44
CA ALA A 14 -9.70 8.94 1.28
C ALA A 14 -11.08 8.65 0.69
N THR A 15 -11.10 8.06 -0.50
CA THR A 15 -12.33 7.60 -1.17
C THR A 15 -12.37 6.08 -1.29
N ALA A 16 -11.23 5.42 -1.09
CA ALA A 16 -11.08 3.98 -1.23
C ALA A 16 -10.23 3.40 -0.09
N THR A 17 -10.25 2.07 0.04
CA THR A 17 -9.46 1.35 1.03
C THR A 17 -8.65 0.25 0.37
N PHE A 18 -7.36 0.15 0.70
CA PHE A 18 -6.51 -0.96 0.30
C PHE A 18 -6.06 -1.75 1.54
N ALA A 19 -6.46 -3.02 1.65
CA ALA A 19 -6.15 -3.87 2.80
C ALA A 19 -6.41 -3.21 4.16
N GLN A 20 -7.57 -2.54 4.28
CA GLN A 20 -8.04 -1.76 5.44
C GLN A 20 -7.30 -0.43 5.70
N VAL A 21 -6.40 0.00 4.81
CA VAL A 21 -5.76 1.32 4.87
C VAL A 21 -6.57 2.30 3.99
N PRO A 22 -7.11 3.41 4.55
CA PRO A 22 -7.82 4.42 3.76
C PRO A 22 -6.84 5.23 2.90
N LEU A 23 -7.17 5.39 1.62
CA LEU A 23 -6.33 6.00 0.57
C LEU A 23 -7.17 6.88 -0.36
N CYS A 24 -6.55 7.91 -0.92
CA CYS A 24 -7.15 8.62 -2.05
C CYS A 24 -7.01 7.80 -3.34
N GLU A 25 -7.85 8.08 -4.34
CA GLU A 25 -7.90 7.33 -5.61
C GLU A 25 -6.53 7.16 -6.26
N LEU A 26 -5.75 8.25 -6.36
CA LEU A 26 -4.41 8.21 -6.96
C LEU A 26 -3.50 7.13 -6.34
N HIS A 27 -3.37 7.13 -5.00
CA HIS A 27 -2.48 6.20 -4.33
C HIS A 27 -3.07 4.79 -4.21
N HIS A 28 -4.40 4.69 -4.17
CA HIS A 28 -5.07 3.40 -4.28
C HIS A 28 -4.72 2.74 -5.61
N ASP A 29 -4.82 3.48 -6.72
CA ASP A 29 -4.53 2.97 -8.06
C ASP A 29 -3.05 2.66 -8.26
N GLU A 30 -2.13 3.51 -7.78
CA GLU A 30 -0.69 3.22 -7.81
C GLU A 30 -0.37 1.90 -7.09
N ILE A 31 -0.88 1.71 -5.87
CA ILE A 31 -0.67 0.48 -5.09
C ILE A 31 -1.34 -0.71 -5.78
N TRP A 32 -2.51 -0.52 -6.37
CA TRP A 32 -3.22 -1.57 -7.09
C TRP A 32 -2.43 -2.02 -8.32
N VAL A 33 -1.90 -1.09 -9.11
CA VAL A 33 -1.07 -1.35 -10.28
C VAL A 33 0.24 -2.03 -9.88
N GLU A 34 0.92 -1.57 -8.83
CA GLU A 34 2.12 -2.24 -8.29
C GLU A 34 1.81 -3.67 -7.85
N THR A 35 0.67 -3.86 -7.16
CA THR A 35 0.24 -5.16 -6.67
C THR A 35 -0.07 -6.11 -7.82
N ARG A 36 -0.80 -5.63 -8.84
CA ARG A 36 -1.08 -6.39 -10.05
C ARG A 36 0.21 -6.76 -10.78
N HIS A 37 1.13 -5.81 -10.98
CA HIS A 37 2.43 -6.10 -11.61
C HIS A 37 3.24 -7.10 -10.80
N TYR A 38 3.27 -6.97 -9.48
CA TYR A 38 3.95 -7.91 -8.60
C TYR A 38 3.42 -9.33 -8.80
N TYR A 39 2.10 -9.54 -8.75
CA TYR A 39 1.52 -10.87 -8.94
C TYR A 39 1.63 -11.39 -10.38
N THR A 40 1.55 -10.53 -11.39
CA THR A 40 1.74 -10.93 -12.80
C THR A 40 3.20 -11.30 -13.10
N LYS A 41 4.17 -10.57 -12.54
CA LYS A 41 5.62 -10.81 -12.72
C LYS A 41 6.21 -11.78 -11.70
N HIS A 42 5.42 -12.26 -10.73
CA HIS A 42 5.86 -13.18 -9.67
C HIS A 42 6.38 -14.53 -10.17
N GLN A 43 6.32 -14.78 -11.49
CA GLN A 43 6.98 -15.92 -12.11
C GLN A 43 8.51 -15.86 -12.13
N GLN A 44 9.16 -14.72 -11.79
CA GLN A 44 10.63 -14.59 -11.88
C GLN A 44 11.31 -13.88 -10.70
N GLY A 45 10.76 -13.98 -9.48
CA GLY A 45 11.39 -13.41 -8.29
C GLY A 45 11.21 -11.89 -8.22
N ALA A 46 9.95 -11.45 -8.09
CA ALA A 46 9.64 -10.04 -7.94
C ALA A 46 10.26 -9.50 -6.65
N ASP A 47 11.27 -8.65 -6.81
CA ASP A 47 12.00 -8.01 -5.73
C ASP A 47 11.05 -7.15 -4.89
N ARG A 48 11.25 -7.15 -3.58
CA ARG A 48 10.50 -6.29 -2.65
C ARG A 48 10.71 -4.81 -2.98
N ASP A 49 11.79 -4.48 -3.68
CA ASP A 49 12.08 -3.13 -4.17
C ASP A 49 11.21 -2.67 -5.34
N THR A 50 10.43 -3.55 -5.99
CA THR A 50 9.55 -3.16 -7.11
C THR A 50 8.20 -2.58 -6.68
N ARG A 51 7.94 -2.43 -5.37
CA ARG A 51 6.65 -1.92 -4.84
C ARG A 51 6.83 -0.75 -3.87
N PRO A 52 7.42 0.36 -4.29
CA PRO A 52 7.74 1.50 -3.43
C PRO A 52 6.49 2.10 -2.75
N GLN A 53 5.32 2.13 -3.39
CA GLN A 53 4.11 2.68 -2.77
C GLN A 53 3.49 1.71 -1.77
N TYR A 54 3.38 0.43 -2.11
CA TYR A 54 2.92 -0.58 -1.16
C TYR A 54 3.79 -0.62 0.10
N ARG A 55 5.12 -0.46 -0.03
CA ARG A 55 6.05 -0.42 1.12
C ARG A 55 5.74 0.70 2.10
N LYS A 56 5.20 1.83 1.65
CA LYS A 56 4.82 2.94 2.53
C LYS A 56 3.66 2.57 3.46
N ILE A 57 2.70 1.76 2.97
CA ILE A 57 1.54 1.31 3.77
C ILE A 57 1.71 -0.08 4.40
N ASP A 58 2.77 -0.83 4.05
CA ASP A 58 2.99 -2.22 4.48
C ASP A 58 2.91 -2.36 6.01
N SER A 59 3.47 -1.40 6.76
CA SER A 59 3.42 -1.36 8.22
C SER A 59 2.03 -1.09 8.82
N LEU A 60 1.08 -0.59 8.03
CA LEU A 60 -0.30 -0.32 8.44
C LEU A 60 -1.22 -1.51 8.17
N ILE A 61 -0.85 -2.38 7.23
CA ILE A 61 -1.64 -3.55 6.87
C ILE A 61 -1.56 -4.61 7.98
N HIS A 62 -2.72 -5.08 8.46
CA HIS A 62 -2.82 -5.93 9.65
C HIS A 62 -2.02 -7.24 9.55
N TRP A 63 -2.15 -7.95 8.43
CA TRP A 63 -1.45 -9.23 8.23
C TRP A 63 0.07 -9.05 8.05
N SER A 64 0.52 -7.91 7.51
CA SER A 64 1.95 -7.61 7.44
C SER A 64 2.55 -7.31 8.82
N ARG A 65 1.82 -6.61 9.69
CA ARG A 65 2.21 -6.42 11.09
C ARG A 65 2.36 -7.75 11.85
N LYS A 66 1.44 -8.70 11.62
CA LYS A 66 1.53 -10.07 12.17
C LYS A 66 2.76 -10.82 11.65
N ARG A 67 3.02 -10.76 10.33
CA ARG A 67 4.21 -11.37 9.70
C ARG A 67 5.53 -10.78 10.23
N MET A 68 5.58 -9.48 10.54
CA MET A 68 6.76 -8.81 11.08
C MET A 68 6.90 -8.89 12.61
N GLY A 69 6.06 -9.67 13.31
CA GLY A 69 6.13 -9.83 14.77
C GLY A 69 5.78 -8.57 15.58
N ARG A 70 5.07 -7.60 14.98
CA ARG A 70 4.69 -6.33 15.62
C ARG A 70 3.32 -6.34 16.29
N LEU A 71 2.58 -7.44 16.21
CA LEU A 71 1.38 -7.71 16.99
C LEU A 71 1.66 -8.92 17.87
N LYS A 72 1.62 -8.71 19.19
CA LYS A 72 1.62 -9.78 20.20
C LYS A 72 0.21 -10.29 20.40
#